data_AF-A0A0D7AS12-F1
#
_entry.id   AF-A0A0D7AS12-F1
#
_cell.length_a   1.000
_cell.length_b   1.000
_cell.length_c   1.000
_cell.angle_alpha   90.00
_cell.angle_beta   90.00
_cell.angle_gamma   90.00
#
_symmetry.space_group_name_H-M   'P 1'
#
loop_
_entity.id
_entity.type
_entity.pdbx_description
1 polymer ?
#
loop_
_entity_poly.entity_id
_entity_poly.type
_entity_poly.pdbx_seq_one_letter_code
_entity_poly.pdbx_strand_id
1 'polypeptide(L)'
;MFASSRNAFAPATGDELERFLSLAPENVPDVIQWWIDNCRSYPRLSRMALDYHTIPATSVAVERVFSRARRVLNWERNRLSPQTTRALMCLGTWSLMGYVHDDDLAVIAQGGRVQPTEEEEELSDVDLEDGFDVIDIASDDESYSVRSVDLDVSGS
;
A
#
# COMPACT_ATOMS: atom_id res chain seq x y z
N MET A 1 -14.88 33.33 -23.66
CA MET A 1 -16.07 32.65 -23.11
C MET A 1 -15.81 31.15 -23.17
N PHE A 2 -15.37 30.56 -22.06
CA PHE A 2 -15.18 29.11 -21.98
C PHE A 2 -16.55 28.49 -21.67
N ALA A 3 -17.08 27.70 -22.61
CA ALA A 3 -18.29 26.94 -22.40
C ALA A 3 -17.99 25.85 -21.36
N SER A 4 -18.57 26.03 -20.17
CA SER A 4 -18.62 25.02 -19.11
C SER A 4 -19.47 23.85 -19.63
N SER A 5 -18.80 22.80 -20.11
CA SER A 5 -19.47 21.57 -20.52
C SER A 5 -19.87 20.81 -19.26
N ARG A 6 -21.08 21.08 -18.78
CA ARG A 6 -21.74 20.27 -17.76
C ARG A 6 -21.99 18.89 -18.37
N ASN A 7 -21.15 17.93 -18.01
CA ASN A 7 -21.36 16.54 -18.40
C ASN A 7 -22.64 16.07 -17.71
N ALA A 8 -23.68 15.80 -18.51
CA ALA A 8 -24.98 15.38 -18.03
C ALA A 8 -24.88 13.97 -17.44
N PHE A 9 -25.30 13.82 -16.19
CA PHE A 9 -25.35 12.54 -15.49
C PHE A 9 -26.51 11.70 -16.06
N ALA A 10 -26.21 10.82 -17.00
CA ALA A 10 -27.12 9.77 -17.45
C ALA A 10 -26.90 8.51 -16.60
N PRO A 11 -27.96 7.83 -16.12
CA PRO A 11 -27.83 6.54 -15.46
C PRO A 11 -27.34 5.50 -16.49
N ALA A 12 -26.09 5.07 -16.37
CA ALA A 12 -25.44 4.20 -17.35
C ALA A 12 -25.91 2.74 -17.22
N THR A 13 -26.80 2.32 -18.11
CA THR A 13 -27.18 0.92 -18.37
C THR A 13 -26.17 0.25 -19.33
N GLY A 14 -24.88 0.22 -18.98
CA GLY A 14 -23.81 -0.37 -19.80
C GLY A 14 -22.59 -0.75 -18.96
N ASP A 15 -21.83 -1.76 -19.42
CA ASP A 15 -20.64 -2.27 -18.73
C ASP A 15 -19.59 -1.15 -18.57
N GLU A 16 -19.08 -1.00 -17.33
CA GLU A 16 -18.01 -0.05 -17.00
C GLU A 16 -16.79 -0.25 -17.89
N LEU A 17 -16.46 -1.51 -18.19
CA LEU A 17 -15.31 -1.89 -19.01
C LEU A 17 -15.49 -1.43 -20.46
N GLU A 18 -16.66 -1.64 -21.07
CA GLU A 18 -16.93 -1.20 -22.44
C GLU A 18 -16.86 0.33 -22.56
N ARG A 19 -17.34 1.05 -21.55
CA ARG A 19 -17.23 2.51 -21.52
C ARG A 19 -15.77 2.96 -21.38
N PHE A 20 -14.97 2.27 -20.58
CA PHE A 20 -13.55 2.58 -20.48
C PHE A 20 -12.80 2.30 -21.79
N LEU A 21 -13.05 1.15 -22.42
CA LEU A 21 -12.39 0.74 -23.67
C LEU A 21 -12.81 1.58 -24.89
N SER A 22 -13.96 2.26 -24.82
CA SER A 22 -14.42 3.17 -25.87
C SER A 22 -13.86 4.59 -25.76
N LEU A 23 -13.18 4.92 -24.66
CA LEU A 23 -12.46 6.19 -24.52
C LEU A 23 -11.24 6.22 -25.44
N ALA A 24 -10.93 7.41 -25.95
CA ALA A 24 -9.67 7.62 -26.66
C ALA A 24 -8.49 7.48 -25.68
N PRO A 25 -7.38 6.85 -26.09
CA PRO A 25 -6.20 6.72 -25.23
C PRO A 25 -5.65 8.11 -24.89
N GLU A 26 -5.59 8.40 -23.60
CA GLU A 26 -5.04 9.64 -23.04
C GLU A 26 -3.64 9.36 -22.46
N ASN A 27 -2.72 10.32 -22.62
CA ASN A 27 -1.44 10.25 -21.93
C ASN A 27 -1.60 10.81 -20.52
N VAL A 28 -1.67 9.91 -19.55
CA VAL A 28 -1.85 10.25 -18.13
C VAL A 28 -0.52 10.09 -17.39
N PRO A 29 0.03 11.16 -16.79
CA PRO A 29 1.30 11.10 -16.07
C PRO A 29 1.19 10.35 -14.74
N ASP A 30 0.02 10.43 -14.08
CA ASP A 30 -0.28 9.70 -12.84
C ASP A 30 -1.57 8.88 -13.01
N VAL A 31 -1.38 7.59 -13.29
CA VAL A 31 -2.49 6.66 -13.52
C VAL A 31 -3.28 6.39 -12.24
N ILE A 32 -2.64 6.43 -11.07
CA ILE A 32 -3.30 6.20 -9.78
C ILE A 32 -4.25 7.37 -9.49
N GLN A 33 -3.76 8.61 -9.63
CA GLN A 33 -4.59 9.80 -9.43
C GLN A 33 -5.78 9.83 -10.39
N TRP A 34 -5.58 9.45 -11.65
CA TRP A 34 -6.66 9.38 -12.62
C TRP A 34 -7.76 8.39 -12.21
N TRP A 35 -7.41 7.21 -11.70
CA TRP A 35 -8.40 6.24 -11.21
C TRP A 35 -9.12 6.73 -9.95
N ILE A 36 -8.44 7.46 -9.07
CA ILE A 36 -9.05 8.11 -7.90
C ILE A 36 -10.08 9.15 -8.35
N ASP A 37 -9.73 10.02 -9.29
CA ASP A 37 -10.62 11.07 -9.78
C ASP A 37 -11.84 10.49 -10.52
N ASN A 38 -11.66 9.33 -11.17
CA ASN A 38 -12.70 8.65 -11.95
C ASN A 38 -13.42 7.52 -11.19
N CYS A 39 -13.16 7.34 -9.90
CA CYS A 39 -13.75 6.23 -9.12
C CYS A 39 -15.28 6.28 -9.07
N ARG A 40 -15.86 7.49 -9.05
CA ARG A 40 -17.32 7.68 -9.10
C ARG A 40 -17.93 7.28 -10.43
N SER A 41 -17.17 7.44 -11.52
CA SER A 41 -17.59 7.00 -12.84
C SER A 41 -17.48 5.48 -12.94
N TYR A 42 -16.38 4.90 -12.47
CA TYR A 42 -16.03 3.48 -12.62
C TYR A 42 -15.85 2.78 -11.27
N PRO A 43 -16.92 2.57 -10.48
CA PRO A 43 -16.79 2.11 -9.09
C PRO A 43 -16.17 0.72 -8.95
N ARG A 44 -16.39 -0.20 -9.89
CA ARG A 44 -15.81 -1.56 -9.83
C ARG A 44 -14.46 -1.62 -10.52
N LEU A 45 -14.37 -1.00 -11.69
CA LEU A 45 -13.15 -1.04 -12.50
C LEU A 45 -12.00 -0.24 -11.86
N SER A 46 -12.28 0.90 -11.21
CA SER A 46 -11.27 1.68 -10.49
C SER A 46 -10.62 0.89 -9.34
N ARG A 47 -11.41 0.13 -8.57
CA ARG A 47 -10.88 -0.72 -7.49
C ARG A 47 -9.89 -1.75 -8.04
N MET A 48 -10.28 -2.48 -9.08
CA MET A 48 -9.41 -3.45 -9.74
C MET A 48 -8.14 -2.78 -10.29
N ALA A 49 -8.28 -1.64 -10.97
CA ALA A 49 -7.14 -0.96 -11.56
C ALA A 49 -6.17 -0.43 -10.50
N LEU A 50 -6.67 0.11 -9.39
CA LEU A 50 -5.84 0.54 -8.26
C LEU A 50 -5.12 -0.65 -7.62
N ASP A 51 -5.78 -1.79 -7.45
CA ASP A 51 -5.15 -3.01 -6.94
C ASP A 51 -3.95 -3.45 -7.82
N TYR A 52 -4.07 -3.33 -9.16
CA TYR A 52 -2.95 -3.65 -10.06
C TYR A 52 -1.86 -2.58 -10.11
N HIS A 53 -2.23 -1.30 -10.14
CA HIS A 53 -1.28 -0.20 -10.32
C HIS A 53 -0.48 0.13 -9.05
N THR A 54 -0.96 -0.27 -7.87
CA THR A 54 -0.25 -0.08 -6.60
C THR A 54 0.84 -1.13 -6.35
N ILE A 55 0.84 -2.24 -7.10
CA ILE A 55 1.87 -3.27 -7.00
C ILE A 55 3.18 -2.71 -7.58
N PRO A 56 4.28 -2.67 -6.80
CA PRO A 56 5.56 -2.22 -7.31
C PRO A 56 6.06 -3.18 -8.40
N ALA A 57 6.47 -2.64 -9.55
CA ALA A 57 6.97 -3.44 -10.67
C ALA A 57 8.28 -4.19 -10.36
N THR A 58 8.98 -3.85 -9.28
CA THR A 58 10.28 -4.44 -8.92
C THR A 58 10.40 -4.67 -7.42
N SER A 59 11.27 -5.62 -7.03
CA SER A 59 11.63 -5.89 -5.63
C SER A 59 12.48 -4.80 -4.98
N VAL A 60 12.91 -3.77 -5.73
CA VAL A 60 13.84 -2.73 -5.26
C VAL A 60 13.32 -2.00 -4.01
N ALA A 61 12.01 -1.74 -3.94
CA ALA A 61 11.40 -1.11 -2.76
C ALA A 61 11.54 -1.99 -1.52
N VAL A 62 11.26 -3.28 -1.67
CA VAL A 62 11.35 -4.29 -0.61
C VAL A 62 12.81 -4.50 -0.18
N GLU A 63 13.74 -4.57 -1.13
CA GLU A 63 15.18 -4.68 -0.84
C GLU A 63 15.72 -3.47 -0.07
N ARG A 64 15.26 -2.25 -0.39
CA ARG A 64 15.61 -1.04 0.37
C ARG A 64 15.09 -1.11 1.80
N VAL A 65 13.88 -1.61 2.00
CA VAL A 65 13.27 -1.81 3.32
C VAL A 65 14.10 -2.83 4.12
N PHE A 66 14.44 -3.98 3.56
CA PHE A 66 15.29 -4.99 4.22
C PHE A 66 16.71 -4.48 4.49
N SER A 67 17.29 -3.71 3.58
CA SER A 67 18.61 -3.10 3.78
C SER A 67 18.61 -2.10 4.93
N ARG A 68 17.53 -1.33 5.09
CA ARG A 68 17.32 -0.45 6.25
C ARG A 68 17.11 -1.26 7.53
N ALA A 69 16.28 -2.30 7.47
CA ALA A 69 16.02 -3.21 8.59
C ALA A 69 17.33 -3.78 9.16
N ARG A 70 18.23 -4.25 8.28
CA ARG A 70 19.54 -4.79 8.67
C ARG A 70 20.40 -3.78 9.45
N ARG A 71 20.28 -2.48 9.20
CA ARG A 71 20.99 -1.45 9.98
C ARG A 71 20.36 -1.21 11.35
N VAL A 72 19.03 -1.29 11.44
CA VAL A 72 18.28 -1.13 12.70
C VAL A 72 18.49 -2.33 13.62
N LEU A 73 18.52 -3.53 13.03
CA LEU A 73 18.74 -4.83 13.69
C LEU A 73 20.22 -5.19 13.80
N ASN A 74 21.12 -4.22 13.93
CA ASN A 74 22.54 -4.51 14.04
C ASN A 74 22.83 -5.43 15.25
N TRP A 75 23.92 -6.19 15.19
CA TRP A 75 24.26 -7.35 16.03
C TRP A 75 24.03 -7.24 17.56
N GLU A 76 23.98 -6.03 18.12
CA GLU A 76 23.69 -5.76 19.54
C GLU A 76 22.19 -5.83 19.89
N ARG A 77 21.28 -5.79 18.91
CA ARG A 77 19.80 -5.78 19.06
C ARG A 77 19.10 -7.06 18.57
N ASN A 78 19.82 -8.18 18.47
CA ASN A 78 19.32 -9.46 17.93
C ASN A 78 18.26 -10.20 18.78
N ARG A 79 17.70 -9.58 19.83
CA ARG A 79 16.68 -10.19 20.71
C ARG A 79 15.33 -9.47 20.67
N LEU A 80 15.06 -8.67 19.63
CA LEU A 80 13.74 -8.09 19.42
C LEU A 80 12.79 -9.16 18.87
N SER A 81 11.52 -9.11 19.31
CA SER A 81 10.50 -9.94 18.68
C SER A 81 10.22 -9.44 17.26
N PRO A 82 9.69 -10.29 16.37
CA PRO A 82 9.26 -9.85 15.03
C PRO A 82 8.21 -8.74 15.08
N GLN A 83 7.31 -8.76 16.07
CA GLN A 83 6.32 -7.72 16.32
C GLN A 83 7.00 -6.37 16.58
N THR A 84 7.96 -6.32 17.52
CA THR A 84 8.69 -5.09 17.82
C THR A 84 9.54 -4.61 16.65
N THR A 85 10.13 -5.55 15.90
CA THR A 85 10.90 -5.24 14.69
C THR A 85 10.03 -4.58 13.63
N ARG A 86 8.85 -5.14 13.35
CA ARG A 86 7.87 -4.56 12.42
C ARG A 86 7.46 -3.16 12.86
N ALA A 87 7.09 -3.00 14.14
CA ALA A 87 6.67 -1.71 14.69
C ALA A 87 7.75 -0.62 14.49
N LEU A 88 9.01 -0.94 14.78
CA LEU A 88 10.13 -0.01 14.58
C LEU A 88 10.33 0.37 13.11
N MET A 89 10.20 -0.60 12.20
CA MET A 89 10.34 -0.34 10.76
C MET A 89 9.19 0.51 10.21
N CYS A 90 7.95 0.22 10.61
CA CYS A 90 6.78 1.02 10.25
C CYS A 90 6.93 2.44 10.78
N LEU A 91 7.19 2.60 12.08
CA LEU A 91 7.35 3.91 12.72
C LEU A 91 8.45 4.75 12.06
N GLY A 92 9.61 4.15 11.79
CA GLY A 92 10.70 4.84 11.10
C GLY A 92 10.34 5.27 9.68
N THR A 93 9.54 4.47 8.96
CA THR A 93 9.09 4.82 7.61
C THR A 93 8.01 5.89 7.63
N TRP A 94 7.03 5.78 8.54
CA TRP A 94 5.96 6.76 8.73
C TRP A 94 6.50 8.13 9.16
N SER A 95 7.49 8.15 10.05
CA SER A 95 8.19 9.38 10.43
C SER A 95 8.86 10.06 9.23
N LEU A 96 9.53 9.29 8.35
CA LEU A 96 10.11 9.85 7.12
C LEU A 96 9.07 10.35 6.11
N MET A 97 7.87 9.80 6.14
CA MET A 97 6.75 10.24 5.29
C MET A 97 5.96 11.40 5.92
N GLY A 98 6.31 11.85 7.12
CA GLY A 98 5.62 12.93 7.83
C GLY A 98 4.29 12.54 8.47
N TYR A 99 4.01 11.24 8.59
CA TYR A 99 2.81 10.71 9.27
C TYR A 99 2.97 10.62 10.79
N VAL A 100 4.14 10.96 11.33
CA VAL A 100 4.39 11.02 12.77
C VAL A 100 4.72 12.46 13.10
N HIS A 101 3.83 13.16 13.79
CA HIS A 101 4.02 14.56 14.15
C HIS A 101 4.86 14.69 15.44
N ASP A 102 5.77 15.65 15.45
CA ASP A 102 6.65 15.90 16.60
C ASP A 102 5.86 16.32 17.85
N ASP A 103 4.72 16.98 17.66
CA ASP A 103 3.80 17.38 18.74
C ASP A 103 3.19 16.15 19.44
N ASP A 104 2.79 15.14 18.68
CA ASP A 104 2.27 13.87 19.20
C ASP A 104 3.35 13.13 20.02
N LEU A 105 4.59 13.13 19.51
CA LEU A 105 5.73 12.55 20.22
C LEU A 105 6.00 13.28 21.53
N ALA A 106 5.85 14.60 21.58
CA ALA A 106 6.02 15.39 22.79
C ALA A 106 4.96 15.07 23.85
N VAL A 107 3.70 14.85 23.43
CA VAL A 107 2.61 14.41 24.33
C VAL A 107 2.91 13.02 24.90
N ILE A 108 3.30 12.07 24.05
CA ILE A 108 3.62 10.70 24.46
C ILE A 108 4.84 10.66 25.39
N ALA A 109 5.88 11.45 25.10
CA ALA A 109 7.09 11.52 25.93
C ALA A 109 6.81 12.01 27.37
N GLN A 110 5.74 12.78 27.54
CA GLN A 110 5.27 13.26 28.84
C GLN A 110 4.29 12.28 29.52
N GLY A 111 4.04 11.11 28.92
CA GLY A 111 3.09 10.12 29.39
C GLY A 111 1.62 10.45 29.07
N GLY A 112 1.39 11.44 28.20
CA GLY A 112 0.07 11.78 27.70
C GLY A 112 -0.44 10.78 26.65
N ARG A 113 -1.72 10.90 26.30
CA ARG A 113 -2.36 10.14 25.22
C ARG A 113 -2.76 11.10 24.11
N VAL A 114 -2.35 10.80 22.88
CA VAL A 114 -2.77 11.53 21.68
C VAL A 114 -4.23 11.20 21.42
N GLN A 115 -5.05 12.23 21.20
CA GLN A 115 -6.43 12.05 20.77
C GLN A 115 -6.49 12.16 19.25
N PRO A 116 -7.21 11.26 18.57
CA PRO A 116 -7.39 11.34 17.13
C PRO A 116 -8.12 12.62 16.74
N THR A 117 -7.81 13.12 15.56
CA THR A 117 -8.56 14.22 14.95
C THR A 117 -9.92 13.74 14.42
N GLU A 118 -10.87 14.65 14.19
CA GLU A 118 -12.19 14.30 13.61
C GLU A 118 -12.06 13.53 12.28
N GLU A 119 -11.06 13.87 11.47
CA GLU A 119 -10.77 13.20 10.19
C GLU A 119 -10.20 11.78 10.38
N GLU A 120 -9.41 11.56 11.44
CA GLU A 120 -8.87 10.23 11.77
C GLU A 120 -9.91 9.31 12.42
N GLU A 121 -10.87 9.88 13.16
CA GLU A 121 -12.01 9.13 13.70
C GLU A 121 -12.87 8.57 12.56
N GLU A 122 -13.16 9.35 11.51
CA GLU A 122 -13.90 8.87 10.33
C GLU A 122 -13.16 7.76 9.57
N LEU A 123 -11.82 7.75 9.57
CA LEU A 123 -11.03 6.69 8.95
C LEU A 123 -11.01 5.38 9.76
N SER A 124 -11.36 5.43 11.05
CA SER A 124 -11.30 4.27 11.96
C SER A 124 -12.45 3.27 11.74
N ASP A 125 -13.47 3.63 10.96
CA ASP A 125 -14.62 2.79 10.61
C ASP A 125 -14.31 1.68 9.59
N VAL A 126 -13.04 1.53 9.17
CA VAL A 126 -12.62 0.42 8.31
C VAL A 126 -12.42 -0.84 9.15
N ASP A 127 -13.42 -1.73 9.15
CA ASP A 127 -13.33 -3.07 9.77
C ASP A 127 -12.23 -3.90 9.09
N LEU A 128 -11.06 -3.98 9.74
CA LEU A 128 -10.00 -4.93 9.39
C LEU A 128 -10.32 -6.31 9.99
N GLU A 129 -9.87 -7.37 9.32
CA GLU A 129 -10.03 -8.74 9.84
C GLU A 129 -9.28 -8.91 11.17
N ASP A 130 -9.88 -9.66 12.11
CA ASP A 130 -9.25 -9.95 13.40
C ASP A 130 -7.92 -10.68 13.18
N GLY A 131 -6.85 -10.16 13.77
CA GLY A 131 -5.49 -10.67 13.59
C GLY A 131 -4.76 -10.16 12.34
N PHE A 132 -5.28 -9.16 11.61
CA PHE A 132 -4.57 -8.53 10.48
C PHE A 132 -3.15 -8.05 10.83
N ASP A 133 -2.92 -7.65 12.08
CA ASP A 133 -1.64 -7.15 12.59
C ASP A 133 -0.77 -8.23 13.26
N VAL A 134 -1.25 -9.46 13.42
CA VAL A 134 -0.51 -10.53 14.11
C VAL A 134 0.61 -11.08 13.20
N ILE A 135 1.77 -11.38 13.80
CA ILE A 135 2.82 -12.17 13.15
C ILE A 135 2.73 -13.58 13.71
N ASP A 136 2.18 -14.50 12.93
CA ASP A 136 2.29 -15.91 13.25
C ASP A 136 3.59 -16.45 12.63
N ILE A 137 4.55 -16.77 13.49
CA ILE A 137 5.86 -17.33 13.11
C ILE A 137 5.82 -18.86 13.19
N ALA A 138 4.75 -19.45 13.72
CA ALA A 138 4.59 -20.89 13.86
C ALA A 138 4.06 -21.55 12.57
N SER A 139 3.65 -20.76 11.58
CA SER A 139 2.96 -21.22 10.37
C SER A 139 3.83 -21.24 9.11
N ASP A 140 5.16 -21.22 9.25
CA ASP A 140 6.10 -21.51 8.14
C ASP A 140 5.97 -22.99 7.75
N ASP A 141 4.93 -23.29 6.97
CA ASP A 141 4.78 -24.57 6.28
C ASP A 141 5.87 -24.64 5.19
N GLU A 142 6.73 -25.66 5.30
CA GLU A 142 7.82 -26.01 4.40
C GLU A 142 7.34 -26.26 2.95
N SER A 143 6.98 -25.21 2.20
CA SER A 143 6.56 -25.39 0.79
C SER A 143 7.26 -24.51 -0.24
N TYR A 144 8.17 -23.62 0.16
CA TYR A 144 9.05 -22.96 -0.82
C TYR A 144 10.37 -23.72 -1.03
N SER A 145 10.24 -24.98 -1.49
CA SER A 145 11.34 -25.66 -2.16
C SER A 145 11.48 -25.05 -3.55
N VAL A 146 12.41 -24.11 -3.71
CA VAL A 146 12.90 -23.71 -5.04
C VAL A 146 13.52 -24.95 -5.66
N ARG A 147 12.74 -25.66 -6.49
CA ARG A 147 13.29 -26.67 -7.38
C ARG A 147 14.29 -25.96 -8.28
N SER A 148 15.58 -26.25 -8.08
CA SER A 148 16.62 -25.97 -9.05
C SER A 148 16.11 -26.48 -10.39
N VAL A 149 15.81 -25.56 -11.31
CA VAL A 149 15.60 -25.92 -12.69
C VAL A 149 17.00 -26.17 -13.22
N ASP A 150 17.41 -27.43 -13.21
CA ASP A 150 18.62 -27.87 -13.89
C ASP A 150 18.45 -27.51 -15.37
N LEU A 151 19.18 -26.46 -15.79
CA LEU A 151 19.36 -26.11 -17.18
C LEU A 151 20.24 -27.19 -17.82
N ASP A 152 19.59 -28.22 -18.37
CA ASP A 152 20.22 -29.12 -19.34
C ASP A 152 20.62 -28.32 -20.57
N VAL A 153 21.86 -27.82 -20.57
CA VAL A 153 22.55 -27.39 -21.78
C VAL A 153 23.17 -28.63 -22.41
N SER A 154 22.38 -29.32 -23.24
CA SER A 154 22.91 -30.21 -24.28
C SER A 154 22.97 -29.42 -25.58
N GLY A 155 24.17 -29.27 -26.14
CA GLY A 155 24.34 -28.71 -27.48
C GLY A 155 25.73 -28.18 -27.77
N SER A 156 26.68 -29.08 -28.04
CA SER A 156 27.56 -29.09 -29.23
C SER A 156 28.50 -30.29 -29.18
#